data_AF-A0A7C7FS79-F1
#
_entry.id   AF-A0A7C7FS79-F1
#
_cell.length_a   1.000
_cell.length_b   1.000
_cell.length_c   1.000
_cell.angle_alpha   90.00
_cell.angle_beta   90.00
_cell.angle_gamma   90.00
#
_symmetry.space_group_name_H-M   'P 1'
#
loop_
_entity.id
_entity.type
_entity.pdbx_description
1 polymer ?
#
loop_
_entity_poly.entity_id
_entity_poly.type
_entity_poly.pdbx_seq_one_letter_code
_entity_poly.pdbx_strand_id
1 'polypeptide(L)'
;RFAGELLGRPFPLSGVVVKGDQIGRTLGFPTANLELKDELKIVPGNGAYAVWGRVEGKEWMAGMLNIGKRPTLNSIKSTIELHFIGYEGDCYGKTIDVRFIDKLRNEKKFSSVNELSAALKKDKITTLDILDKSKRPEL
;
A
#
# COMPACT_ATOMS: atom_id res chain seq x y z
N ARG A 1 -22.67 -9.20 -8.28
CA ARG A 1 -22.35 -9.59 -6.89
C ARG A 1 -21.54 -10.87 -6.95
N PHE A 2 -20.21 -10.85 -6.98
CA PHE A 2 -19.36 -12.05 -6.79
C PHE A 2 -17.90 -11.62 -6.83
N ALA A 3 -17.25 -11.56 -5.66
CA ALA A 3 -15.79 -11.58 -5.44
C ALA A 3 -15.40 -11.38 -3.95
N GLY A 4 -16.33 -11.54 -3.00
CA GLY A 4 -16.05 -11.32 -1.57
C GLY A 4 -15.53 -12.55 -0.81
N GLU A 5 -15.58 -13.76 -1.39
CA GLU A 5 -15.47 -14.99 -0.58
C GLU A 5 -14.46 -16.03 -1.08
N LEU A 6 -13.66 -15.76 -2.12
CA LEU A 6 -12.69 -16.74 -2.66
C LEU A 6 -11.28 -16.19 -2.90
N LEU A 7 -10.81 -15.28 -2.05
CA LEU A 7 -9.38 -15.13 -1.80
C LEU A 7 -9.17 -15.30 -0.30
N GLY A 8 -8.77 -16.52 0.10
CA GLY A 8 -8.27 -16.77 1.44
C GLY A 8 -7.33 -15.65 1.84
N ARG A 9 -7.58 -15.06 3.02
CA ARG A 9 -6.99 -13.80 3.49
C ARG A 9 -5.59 -13.61 2.91
N PRO A 10 -5.35 -12.62 2.04
CA PRO A 10 -4.02 -12.39 1.46
C PRO A 10 -2.96 -12.48 2.56
N PHE A 11 -1.94 -13.29 2.29
CA PHE A 11 -0.89 -13.63 3.25
C PHE A 11 -0.32 -12.36 3.88
N PRO A 12 0.05 -12.36 5.19
CA PRO A 12 0.74 -11.22 5.79
C PRO A 12 1.93 -10.84 4.93
N LEU A 13 1.94 -9.61 4.44
CA LEU A 13 3.08 -9.06 3.73
C LEU A 13 3.97 -8.35 4.74
N SER A 14 5.27 -8.57 4.66
CA SER A 14 6.25 -7.92 5.53
C SER A 14 7.44 -7.50 4.67
N GLY A 15 7.90 -6.28 4.86
CA GLY A 15 8.97 -5.69 4.05
C GLY A 15 9.69 -4.58 4.80
N VAL A 16 10.89 -4.26 4.35
CA VAL A 16 11.70 -3.17 4.93
C VAL A 16 11.45 -1.89 4.14
N VAL A 17 11.32 -0.77 4.84
CA VAL A 17 11.19 0.53 4.16
C VAL A 17 12.52 0.95 3.56
N VAL A 18 12.53 1.08 2.24
CA VAL A 18 13.68 1.56 1.46
C VAL A 18 13.40 2.92 0.83
N LYS A 19 14.46 3.58 0.36
CA LYS A 19 14.36 4.87 -0.32
C LYS A 19 13.81 4.66 -1.75
N GLY A 20 12.74 5.39 -2.09
CA GLY A 20 12.20 5.46 -3.46
C GLY A 20 12.23 6.88 -4.01
N ASP A 21 11.41 7.16 -5.02
CA ASP A 21 11.42 8.42 -5.78
C ASP A 21 10.76 9.60 -5.03
N GLN A 22 10.12 9.33 -3.88
CA GLN A 22 9.52 10.32 -2.98
C GLN A 22 8.47 11.28 -3.60
N ILE A 23 7.94 10.97 -4.79
CA ILE A 23 6.95 11.81 -5.50
C ILE A 23 5.71 12.08 -4.63
N GLY A 24 5.20 11.07 -3.94
CA GLY A 24 3.99 11.23 -3.10
C GLY A 24 4.14 12.32 -2.03
N ARG A 25 5.36 12.58 -1.55
CA ARG A 25 5.63 13.62 -0.53
C ARG A 25 5.25 15.02 -1.01
N THR A 26 5.46 15.33 -2.30
CA THR A 26 5.10 16.66 -2.85
C THR A 26 3.59 16.87 -2.98
N LEU A 27 2.82 15.79 -2.90
CA LEU A 27 1.35 15.78 -3.01
C LEU A 27 0.64 15.67 -1.65
N GLY A 28 1.39 15.64 -0.55
CA GLY A 28 0.83 15.38 0.78
C GLY A 28 0.51 13.90 1.05
N PHE A 29 1.03 12.99 0.23
CA PHE A 29 0.87 11.54 0.35
C PHE A 29 2.24 10.84 0.41
N PRO A 30 3.07 11.09 1.44
CA PRO A 30 4.36 10.41 1.56
C PRO A 30 4.19 8.89 1.59
N THR A 31 4.97 8.18 0.78
CA THR A 31 4.93 6.71 0.69
C THR A 31 6.22 6.08 1.16
N ALA A 32 6.09 5.02 1.95
CA ALA A 32 7.14 4.07 2.25
C ALA A 32 7.23 3.05 1.11
N ASN A 33 8.40 2.92 0.49
CA ASN A 33 8.64 1.88 -0.50
C ASN A 33 9.03 0.61 0.26
N LEU A 34 8.32 -0.49 0.05
CA LEU A 34 8.56 -1.75 0.75
C LEU A 34 9.35 -2.69 -0.14
N GLU A 35 10.54 -3.08 0.33
CA GLU A 35 11.30 -4.19 -0.23
C GLU A 35 10.92 -5.47 0.52
N LEU A 36 10.43 -6.46 -0.22
CA LEU A 36 10.06 -7.75 0.37
C LEU A 36 11.33 -8.54 0.69
N LYS A 37 11.33 -9.19 1.86
CA LYS A 37 12.44 -10.10 2.24
C LYS A 37 12.52 -11.36 1.37
N ASP A 38 11.41 -11.71 0.71
CA ASP A 38 11.30 -12.87 -0.18
C ASP A 38 10.64 -12.44 -1.49
N GLU A 39 11.42 -12.41 -2.57
CA GLU A 39 10.95 -12.03 -3.92
C GLU A 39 9.96 -13.05 -4.51
N LEU A 40 9.90 -14.29 -3.98
CA LEU A 40 8.98 -15.33 -4.43
C LEU A 40 7.60 -15.23 -3.77
N LYS A 41 7.40 -14.27 -2.86
CA LYS A 41 6.15 -14.12 -2.13
C LYS A 41 5.02 -13.69 -3.07
N ILE A 42 3.97 -14.49 -3.11
CA ILE A 42 2.76 -14.17 -3.90
C ILE A 42 2.08 -12.96 -3.27
N VAL A 43 2.03 -11.87 -4.02
CA VAL A 43 1.28 -10.66 -3.66
C VAL A 43 0.00 -10.55 -4.49
N PRO A 44 -1.04 -9.84 -4.01
CA PRO A 44 -2.18 -9.49 -4.84
C PRO A 44 -1.75 -8.81 -6.15
N GLY A 45 -2.56 -8.95 -7.20
CA GLY A 45 -2.24 -8.34 -8.51
C GLY A 45 -2.10 -6.81 -8.44
N ASN A 46 -1.61 -6.19 -9.52
CA ASN A 46 -1.37 -4.75 -9.52
C ASN A 46 -2.64 -3.92 -9.22
N GLY A 47 -2.46 -2.83 -8.48
CA GLY A 47 -3.53 -1.92 -8.10
C GLY A 47 -3.32 -1.25 -6.73
N ALA A 48 -4.31 -0.45 -6.35
CA ALA A 48 -4.37 0.20 -5.04
C ALA A 48 -5.29 -0.58 -4.11
N TYR A 49 -4.93 -0.61 -2.82
CA TYR A 49 -5.56 -1.43 -1.79
C TYR A 49 -5.75 -0.65 -0.50
N ALA A 50 -6.86 -0.91 0.19
CA ALA A 50 -7.04 -0.55 1.60
C ALA A 50 -6.35 -1.62 2.45
N VAL A 51 -5.49 -1.19 3.36
CA VAL A 51 -4.70 -2.09 4.20
C VAL A 51 -4.64 -1.58 5.64
N TRP A 52 -4.43 -2.50 6.56
CA TRP A 52 -3.79 -2.19 7.84
C TRP A 52 -2.28 -2.37 7.68
N GLY A 53 -1.51 -1.35 8.04
CA GLY A 53 -0.06 -1.43 8.10
C GLY A 53 0.44 -1.27 9.54
N ARG A 54 1.58 -1.86 9.87
CA ARG A 54 2.20 -1.72 11.19
C ARG A 54 3.69 -1.52 11.04
N VAL A 55 4.20 -0.42 11.58
CA VAL A 55 5.64 -0.25 11.79
C VAL A 55 6.05 -1.11 12.98
N GLU A 56 7.17 -1.82 12.88
CA GLU A 56 7.72 -2.61 13.99
C GLU A 56 7.67 -1.86 15.33
N GLY A 57 7.06 -2.50 16.34
CA GLY A 57 6.88 -1.93 17.68
C GLY A 57 5.80 -0.85 17.81
N LYS A 58 4.97 -0.61 16.77
CA LYS A 58 3.84 0.34 16.81
C LYS A 58 2.50 -0.39 16.62
N GLU A 59 1.43 0.35 16.84
CA GLU A 59 0.06 -0.10 16.57
C GLU A 59 -0.24 -0.24 15.07
N TRP A 60 -1.27 -1.04 14.75
CA TRP A 60 -1.82 -1.11 13.40
C TRP A 60 -2.50 0.21 13.02
N MET A 61 -2.12 0.74 11.85
CA MET A 61 -2.59 2.01 11.30
C MET A 61 -3.25 1.81 9.94
N ALA A 62 -4.21 2.67 9.63
CA ALA A 62 -4.85 2.69 8.31
C ALA A 62 -3.84 3.07 7.23
N GLY A 63 -3.87 2.37 6.10
CA GLY A 63 -2.97 2.62 4.99
C GLY A 63 -3.59 2.41 3.62
N MET A 64 -3.03 3.11 2.64
CA MET A 64 -3.25 2.86 1.22
C MET A 64 -1.99 2.25 0.63
N LEU A 65 -2.11 1.09 0.01
CA LEU A 65 -0.98 0.38 -0.59
C LEU A 65 -1.16 0.29 -2.10
N ASN A 66 -0.15 0.68 -2.85
CA ASN A 66 -0.10 0.54 -4.30
C ASN A 66 0.91 -0.54 -4.70
N ILE A 67 0.46 -1.52 -5.49
CA ILE A 67 1.31 -2.52 -6.14
C ILE A 67 1.37 -2.16 -7.63
N GLY A 68 2.56 -1.83 -8.10
CA GLY A 68 2.80 -1.45 -9.49
C GLY A 68 3.95 -2.23 -10.11
N LYS A 69 4.27 -1.87 -11.36
CA LYS A 69 5.44 -2.38 -12.07
C LYS A 69 6.37 -1.23 -12.44
N ARG A 70 7.65 -1.36 -12.08
CA ARG A 70 8.72 -0.48 -12.55
C ARG A 70 9.54 -1.22 -13.62
N PRO A 71 9.52 -0.75 -14.89
CA PRO A 71 10.46 -1.23 -15.88
C PRO A 71 11.89 -0.93 -15.43
N THR A 72 12.76 -1.93 -15.46
CA THR A 72 14.21 -1.75 -15.30
C THR A 72 14.89 -2.23 -16.58
N LEU A 73 16.16 -1.82 -16.79
CA LEU A 73 16.93 -2.13 -18.01
C LEU A 73 16.90 -3.62 -18.40
N ASN A 74 16.83 -4.53 -17.43
CA ASN A 74 16.92 -5.98 -17.65
C ASN A 74 15.74 -6.79 -17.07
N SER A 75 14.77 -6.17 -16.38
CA SER A 75 13.63 -6.89 -15.80
C SER A 75 12.47 -5.96 -15.43
N ILE A 76 11.30 -6.55 -15.15
CA ILE A 76 10.17 -5.82 -14.55
C ILE A 76 10.16 -6.17 -13.06
N LYS A 77 10.43 -5.19 -12.19
CA LYS A 77 10.29 -5.36 -10.75
C LYS A 77 8.93 -4.84 -10.29
N SER A 78 8.28 -5.60 -9.42
CA SER A 78 7.09 -5.12 -8.71
C SER A 78 7.50 -4.04 -7.70
N THR A 79 6.74 -2.96 -7.64
CA THR A 79 6.91 -1.91 -6.62
C THR A 79 5.75 -1.96 -5.65
N ILE A 80 6.06 -1.81 -4.36
CA ILE A 80 5.06 -1.81 -3.29
C ILE A 80 5.24 -0.53 -2.50
N GLU A 81 4.23 0.33 -2.55
CA GLU A 81 4.27 1.66 -1.93
C GLU A 81 3.13 1.77 -0.93
N LEU A 82 3.46 2.03 0.33
CA LEU A 82 2.49 2.20 1.41
C LEU A 82 2.44 3.66 1.86
N HIS A 83 1.26 4.26 1.84
CA HIS A 83 0.96 5.52 2.51
C HIS A 83 0.19 5.24 3.79
N PHE A 84 0.76 5.57 4.94
CA PHE A 84 0.06 5.55 6.22
C PHE A 84 -0.81 6.81 6.37
N ILE A 85 -2.09 6.62 6.68
CA ILE A 85 -3.02 7.73 6.86
C ILE A 85 -2.84 8.30 8.27
N GLY A 86 -2.42 9.57 8.35
CA GLY A 86 -2.25 10.29 9.61
C GLY A 86 -0.98 9.94 10.39
N TYR A 87 -0.06 9.17 9.81
CA TYR A 87 1.23 8.89 10.42
C TYR A 87 2.20 10.05 10.17
N GLU A 88 2.70 10.62 11.25
CA GLU A 88 3.74 11.64 11.24
C GLU A 88 5.01 11.02 11.83
N GLY A 89 6.01 10.81 10.97
CA GLY A 89 7.29 10.24 11.39
C GLY A 89 8.03 9.56 10.24
N ASP A 90 9.27 9.19 10.53
CA ASP A 90 10.08 8.37 9.64
C ASP A 90 9.84 6.88 9.93
N CYS A 91 9.92 6.06 8.89
CA CYS A 91 9.92 4.60 8.97
C CYS A 91 11.04 3.95 8.15
N TYR A 92 11.98 4.72 7.58
CA TYR A 92 13.13 4.20 6.85
C TYR A 92 13.90 3.15 7.66
N GLY A 93 14.26 2.05 6.99
CA GLY A 93 14.96 0.92 7.60
C GLY A 93 14.14 0.09 8.59
N LYS A 94 12.88 0.46 8.86
CA LYS A 94 11.99 -0.32 9.72
C LYS A 94 11.27 -1.41 8.94
N THR A 95 10.96 -2.50 9.63
CA THR A 95 10.06 -3.53 9.10
C THR A 95 8.63 -3.02 9.19
N ILE A 96 7.88 -3.21 8.10
CA ILE A 96 6.45 -2.95 8.02
C ILE A 96 5.72 -4.26 7.78
N ASP A 97 4.74 -4.56 8.63
CA ASP A 97 3.76 -5.60 8.38
C ASP A 97 2.51 -5.01 7.72
N VAL A 98 1.88 -5.77 6.83
CA VAL A 98 0.72 -5.35 6.05
C VAL A 98 -0.33 -6.46 6.04
N ARG A 99 -1.58 -6.04 6.26
CA ARG A 99 -2.80 -6.85 6.09
C ARG A 99 -3.68 -6.18 5.05
N PHE A 100 -3.88 -6.84 3.92
CA PHE A 100 -4.80 -6.36 2.89
C PHE A 100 -6.25 -6.60 3.31
N ILE A 101 -7.10 -5.61 3.05
CA ILE A 101 -8.53 -5.67 3.37
C ILE A 101 -9.36 -5.68 2.09
N ASP A 102 -9.14 -4.73 1.19
CA ASP A 102 -9.87 -4.69 -0.08
C ASP A 102 -9.10 -3.98 -1.19
N LYS A 103 -9.46 -4.25 -2.45
CA LYS A 103 -8.90 -3.59 -3.62
C LYS A 103 -9.70 -2.33 -3.95
N LEU A 104 -9.03 -1.18 -3.96
CA LEU A 104 -9.63 0.11 -4.28
C LEU A 104 -9.81 0.29 -5.79
N ARG A 105 -8.79 -0.10 -6.57
CA ARG A 105 -8.79 -0.01 -8.03
C ARG A 105 -7.65 -0.79 -8.65
N ASN A 106 -7.78 -1.11 -9.93
CA ASN A 106 -6.68 -1.58 -10.77
C ASN A 106 -5.60 -0.49 -10.93
N GLU A 107 -4.40 -0.92 -11.32
CA GLU A 107 -3.31 -0.01 -11.67
C GLU A 107 -3.76 0.94 -12.78
N LYS A 108 -3.49 2.23 -12.59
CA LYS A 108 -3.90 3.30 -13.51
C LYS A 108 -2.73 4.25 -13.69
N LYS A 109 -2.37 4.51 -14.95
CA LYS A 109 -1.49 5.61 -15.31
C LYS A 109 -2.29 6.91 -15.27
N PHE A 110 -1.73 7.93 -14.64
CA PHE A 110 -2.31 9.27 -14.59
C PHE A 110 -1.60 10.16 -15.59
N SER A 111 -2.36 10.98 -16.33
CA SER A 111 -1.80 11.86 -17.34
C SER A 111 -1.23 13.15 -16.73
N SER A 112 -1.61 13.46 -15.48
CA SER A 112 -1.14 14.64 -14.76
C SER A 112 -1.07 14.42 -13.25
N VAL A 113 -0.31 15.28 -12.58
CA VAL A 113 -0.22 15.35 -11.11
C VAL A 113 -1.57 15.64 -10.47
N ASN A 114 -2.41 16.46 -11.11
CA ASN A 114 -3.75 16.80 -10.61
C ASN A 114 -4.68 15.59 -10.60
N GLU A 115 -4.66 14.79 -11.67
CA GLU A 115 -5.42 13.54 -11.72
C GLU A 115 -4.96 12.54 -10.65
N LEU A 116 -3.65 12.40 -10.47
CA LEU A 116 -3.08 11.55 -9.42
C LEU A 116 -3.53 12.03 -8.02
N SER A 117 -3.42 13.33 -7.74
CA SER A 117 -3.84 13.91 -6.46
C SER A 117 -5.34 13.69 -6.18
N ALA A 118 -6.20 13.92 -7.18
CA ALA A 118 -7.64 13.68 -7.06
C ALA A 118 -7.96 12.20 -6.78
N ALA A 119 -7.26 11.28 -7.45
CA ALA A 119 -7.39 9.86 -7.21
C ALA A 119 -6.95 9.48 -5.79
N LEU A 120 -5.78 9.95 -5.32
CA LEU A 120 -5.27 9.66 -3.97
C LEU A 120 -6.21 10.18 -2.87
N LYS A 121 -6.84 11.34 -3.06
CA LYS A 121 -7.84 11.87 -2.13
C LYS A 121 -9.08 10.98 -2.07
N LYS A 122 -9.58 10.52 -3.22
CA LYS A 122 -10.73 9.60 -3.29
C LYS A 122 -10.40 8.24 -2.68
N ASP A 123 -9.21 7.72 -2.99
CA ASP A 123 -8.71 6.45 -2.45
C ASP A 123 -8.63 6.53 -0.92
N LYS A 124 -8.14 7.65 -0.36
CA LYS A 124 -8.07 7.86 1.10
C LYS A 124 -9.45 7.79 1.77
N ILE A 125 -10.44 8.48 1.21
CA ILE A 125 -11.82 8.47 1.75
C ILE A 125 -12.37 7.05 1.72
N THR A 126 -12.21 6.36 0.60
CA THR A 126 -12.70 4.98 0.42
C THR A 126 -12.01 4.02 1.38
N THR A 127 -10.69 4.15 1.57
CA THR A 127 -9.93 3.35 2.54
C THR A 127 -10.47 3.53 3.94
N LEU A 128 -10.72 4.76 4.39
CA LEU A 128 -11.25 5.00 5.73
C LEU A 128 -12.64 4.35 5.92
N ASP A 129 -13.53 4.47 4.95
CA ASP A 129 -14.86 3.82 4.99
C ASP A 129 -14.79 2.29 5.03
N ILE A 130 -13.88 1.68 4.25
CA ILE A 130 -13.65 0.23 4.25
C ILE A 130 -13.09 -0.22 5.60
N LEU A 131 -12.10 0.50 6.12
CA LEU A 131 -11.38 0.09 7.33
C LEU A 131 -12.22 0.28 8.59
N ASP A 132 -13.10 1.28 8.64
CA ASP A 132 -14.08 1.49 9.73
C ASP A 132 -15.00 0.27 9.90
N LYS A 133 -15.37 -0.38 8.78
CA LYS A 133 -16.18 -1.61 8.76
C LYS A 133 -15.36 -2.89 8.94
N SER A 134 -14.03 -2.78 8.98
CA SER A 134 -13.11 -3.91 9.13
C SER A 134 -12.67 -4.08 10.58
N LYS A 135 -12.34 -5.30 10.99
CA LYS A 135 -11.66 -5.50 12.28
C LYS A 135 -10.21 -5.06 12.16
N ARG A 136 -9.78 -4.13 13.01
CA ARG A 136 -8.35 -3.84 13.21
C ARG A 136 -7.66 -5.14 13.66
N PRO A 137 -6.52 -5.52 13.06
CA PRO A 137 -5.79 -6.70 13.49
C PRO A 137 -5.30 -6.56 14.94
N GLU A 138 -5.27 -7.67 15.66
CA GLU A 138 -4.59 -7.77 16.94
C GLU A 138 -3.06 -7.79 16.72
N LEU A 139 -2.30 -7.48 17.77
CA LEU A 139 -0.83 -7.40 17.73
C LEU A 139 -0.17 -8.78 17.57
#